data_AF-A0A538ACJ9-F1
#
_entry.id   AF-A0A538ACJ9-F1
#
_cell.length_a   1.000
_cell.length_b   1.000
_cell.length_c   1.000
_cell.angle_alpha   90.00
_cell.angle_beta   90.00
_cell.angle_gamma   90.00
#
_symmetry.space_group_name_H-M   'P 1'
#
loop_
_entity.id
_entity.type
_entity.pdbx_description
1 polymer ?
#
loop_
_entity_poly.entity_id
_entity_poly.type
_entity_poly.pdbx_seq_one_letter_code
_entity_poly.pdbx_strand_id
1 'polypeptide(L)'
;MEILSEFCASVRDATGITPAELNLGGGLAIAYTRGDFPARVESFATEVRAKLESEMQRLGLPVPRVAVEPGRWLIANAMVTLYTVGTVK
;
A
#
# COMPACT_ATOMS: atom_id res chain seq x y z
N MET A 1 7.59 -4.39 -5.73
CA MET A 1 7.04 -5.73 -5.45
C MET A 1 8.12 -6.81 -5.52
N GLU A 2 9.11 -6.65 -6.38
CA GLU A 2 10.30 -7.52 -6.47
C GLU A 2 10.92 -7.84 -5.09
N ILE A 3 11.37 -6.83 -4.33
CA ILE A 3 12.00 -7.02 -3.01
C ILE A 3 11.17 -7.91 -2.06
N LEU A 4 9.86 -7.64 -1.91
CA LEU A 4 8.99 -8.40 -1.02
C LEU A 4 8.75 -9.83 -1.53
N SER A 5 8.66 -10.01 -2.85
CA SER A 5 8.44 -11.33 -3.45
C SER A 5 9.68 -12.20 -3.35
N GLU A 6 10.87 -11.62 -3.56
CA GLU A 6 12.16 -12.28 -3.35
C GLU A 6 12.38 -12.65 -1.89
N PHE A 7 11.94 -11.80 -0.95
CA PHE A 7 11.95 -12.16 0.46
C PHE A 7 11.02 -13.34 0.76
N CYS A 8 9.84 -13.42 0.13
CA CYS A 8 8.98 -14.61 0.28
C CYS A 8 9.67 -15.89 -0.24
N ALA A 9 10.38 -15.79 -1.37
CA ALA A 9 11.15 -16.92 -1.90
C ALA A 9 12.29 -17.31 -0.96
N SER A 10 13.04 -16.34 -0.40
CA SER A 10 14.13 -16.63 0.52
C SER A 10 13.64 -17.26 1.83
N VAL A 11 12.46 -16.86 2.32
CA VAL A 11 11.81 -17.51 3.47
C VAL A 11 11.45 -18.96 3.14
N ARG A 12 10.85 -19.23 1.97
CA ARG A 12 10.57 -20.60 1.51
C ARG A 12 11.84 -21.42 1.43
N ASP A 13 12.88 -20.90 0.81
CA ASP A 13 14.13 -21.64 0.58
C ASP A 13 14.87 -21.92 1.89
N ALA A 14 14.82 -20.99 2.85
CA ALA A 14 15.48 -21.13 4.14
C ALA A 14 14.69 -21.98 5.16
N THR A 15 13.36 -22.01 5.07
CA THR A 15 12.50 -22.57 6.14
C THR A 15 11.50 -23.62 5.67
N GLY A 16 11.30 -23.77 4.36
CA GLY A 16 10.22 -24.58 3.78
C GLY A 16 8.83 -23.95 3.89
N ILE A 17 8.70 -22.76 4.50
CA ILE A 17 7.41 -22.08 4.70
C ILE A 17 7.15 -21.15 3.54
N THR A 18 5.99 -21.30 2.90
CA THR A 18 5.48 -20.36 1.91
C THR A 18 4.52 -19.38 2.60
N PRO A 19 4.83 -18.07 2.66
CA PRO A 19 3.95 -17.09 3.30
C PRO A 19 2.58 -17.04 2.62
N ALA A 20 1.51 -17.18 3.42
CA ALA A 20 0.13 -17.16 2.93
C ALA A 20 -0.49 -15.75 2.88
N GLU A 21 0.14 -14.78 3.56
CA GLU A 21 -0.30 -13.40 3.63
C GLU A 21 0.89 -12.45 3.48
N LEU A 22 0.67 -11.35 2.75
CA LEU A 22 1.63 -10.28 2.56
C LEU A 22 0.95 -8.94 2.91
N ASN A 23 1.47 -8.28 3.94
CA ASN A 23 1.03 -6.95 4.32
C ASN A 23 1.94 -5.89 3.67
N LEU A 24 1.33 -4.99 2.89
CA LEU A 24 2.05 -3.94 2.17
C LEU A 24 2.16 -2.63 2.97
N GLY A 25 1.60 -2.61 4.19
CA GLY A 25 1.53 -1.44 5.04
C GLY A 25 0.59 -0.36 4.49
N GLY A 26 0.79 0.87 4.95
CA GLY A 26 0.03 2.05 4.54
C GLY A 26 0.68 2.84 3.40
N GLY A 27 0.60 4.16 3.48
CA GLY A 27 1.26 5.07 2.52
C GLY A 27 0.40 5.51 1.34
N LEU A 28 -0.88 5.10 1.28
CA LEU A 28 -1.83 5.65 0.33
C LEU A 28 -1.97 7.18 0.50
N ALA A 29 -1.71 7.90 -0.59
CA ALA A 29 -1.64 9.36 -0.59
C ALA A 29 -3.03 10.01 -0.62
N ILE A 30 -3.11 11.24 -0.12
CA ILE A 30 -4.29 12.12 -0.25
C ILE A 30 -3.89 13.46 -0.83
N ALA A 31 -4.87 14.19 -1.34
CA ALA A 31 -4.68 15.58 -1.74
C ALA A 31 -4.79 16.50 -0.51
N TYR A 32 -3.76 17.32 -0.26
CA TYR A 32 -3.80 18.40 0.73
C TYR A 32 -4.06 19.75 0.08
N THR A 33 -3.57 19.93 -1.14
CA THR A 33 -3.73 21.14 -1.94
C THR A 33 -4.47 20.82 -3.24
N ARG A 34 -4.94 21.85 -3.95
CA ARG A 34 -5.61 21.69 -5.24
C ARG A 34 -4.69 21.13 -6.35
N GLY A 35 -3.38 21.19 -6.16
CA GLY A 35 -2.40 20.67 -7.12
C GLY A 35 -2.07 19.19 -6.93
N ASP A 36 -2.62 18.54 -5.89
CA ASP A 36 -2.31 17.16 -5.58
C ASP A 36 -3.27 16.21 -6.29
N PHE A 37 -2.70 15.24 -7.01
CA PHE A 37 -3.46 14.23 -7.76
C PHE A 37 -3.06 12.82 -7.33
N PRO A 38 -3.45 12.37 -6.13
CA PRO A 38 -3.17 11.01 -5.67
C PRO A 38 -3.86 9.98 -6.59
N ALA A 39 -3.23 8.82 -6.74
CA ALA A 39 -3.82 7.71 -7.49
C ALA A 39 -5.14 7.27 -6.86
N ARG A 40 -6.08 6.85 -7.71
CA ARG A 40 -7.32 6.21 -7.28
C ARG A 40 -7.00 4.87 -6.62
N VAL A 41 -7.72 4.54 -5.54
CA VAL A 41 -7.49 3.30 -4.79
C VAL A 41 -7.74 2.05 -5.64
N GLU A 42 -8.67 2.13 -6.57
CA GLU A 42 -9.00 1.06 -7.51
C GLU A 42 -7.83 0.80 -8.48
N SER A 43 -7.20 1.87 -8.98
CA SER A 43 -6.02 1.78 -9.84
C SER A 43 -4.82 1.22 -9.08
N PHE A 44 -4.58 1.72 -7.85
CA PHE A 44 -3.53 1.20 -6.98
C PHE A 44 -3.71 -0.30 -6.72
N ALA A 45 -4.91 -0.74 -6.33
CA ALA A 45 -5.19 -2.15 -6.05
C ALA A 45 -4.97 -3.03 -7.29
N THR A 46 -5.41 -2.57 -8.46
CA THR A 46 -5.25 -3.28 -9.73
C THR A 46 -3.78 -3.45 -10.09
N GLU A 47 -2.99 -2.38 -10.04
CA GLU A 47 -1.56 -2.40 -10.37
C GLU A 47 -0.74 -3.24 -9.40
N VAL A 48 -1.03 -3.12 -8.09
CA VAL A 48 -0.37 -3.92 -7.06
C VAL A 48 -0.65 -5.41 -7.27
N ARG A 49 -1.93 -5.77 -7.49
CA ARG A 49 -2.33 -7.16 -7.75
C ARG A 49 -1.63 -7.71 -8.98
N ALA A 50 -1.65 -6.99 -10.11
CA ALA A 50 -1.00 -7.44 -11.33
C ALA A 50 0.52 -7.64 -11.16
N LYS A 51 1.20 -6.71 -10.48
CA LYS A 51 2.64 -6.84 -10.20
C LYS A 51 2.94 -8.01 -9.27
N LEU A 52 2.13 -8.22 -8.23
CA LEU A 52 2.31 -9.33 -7.31
C LEU A 52 2.10 -10.68 -8.01
N GLU A 53 1.06 -10.81 -8.83
CA GLU A 53 0.77 -12.01 -9.61
C GLU A 53 1.94 -12.36 -10.54
N SER A 54 2.47 -11.36 -11.26
CA SER A 54 3.64 -11.50 -12.12
C SER A 54 4.88 -12.00 -11.36
N GLU A 55 5.20 -11.38 -10.23
CA GLU A 55 6.39 -11.76 -9.45
C GLU A 55 6.25 -13.13 -8.78
N MET A 56 5.08 -13.45 -8.24
CA MET A 56 4.84 -14.76 -7.62
C MET A 56 4.91 -15.87 -8.67
N GLN A 57 4.35 -15.64 -9.86
CA GLN A 57 4.48 -16.57 -10.99
C GLN A 57 5.95 -16.76 -11.41
N ARG A 58 6.72 -15.67 -11.52
CA ARG A 58 8.16 -15.71 -11.84
C ARG A 58 8.95 -16.55 -10.85
N LEU A 59 8.59 -16.50 -9.57
CA LEU A 59 9.28 -17.19 -8.47
C LEU A 59 8.72 -18.60 -8.17
N GLY A 60 7.69 -19.04 -8.89
CA GLY A 60 7.00 -20.31 -8.65
C GLY A 60 6.30 -20.38 -7.29
N LEU A 61 5.82 -19.24 -6.80
CA LEU A 61 5.10 -19.11 -5.54
C LEU A 61 3.59 -18.94 -5.78
N PRO A 62 2.73 -19.46 -4.90
CA PRO A 62 1.32 -19.11 -4.91
C PRO A 62 1.15 -17.63 -4.55
N VAL A 63 0.11 -16.99 -5.10
CA VAL A 63 -0.22 -15.60 -4.78
C VAL A 63 -0.79 -15.54 -3.35
N PRO A 64 -0.16 -14.79 -2.42
CA PRO A 64 -0.65 -14.69 -1.05
C PRO A 64 -1.88 -13.78 -0.97
N ARG A 65 -2.60 -13.86 0.15
CA ARG A 65 -3.59 -12.83 0.51
C ARG A 65 -2.85 -11.51 0.76
N VAL A 66 -3.41 -10.41 0.28
CA VAL A 66 -2.81 -9.08 0.42
C VAL A 66 -3.56 -8.28 1.47
N ALA A 67 -2.83 -7.71 2.42
CA ALA A 67 -3.33 -6.75 3.40
C ALA A 67 -2.70 -5.36 3.17
N VAL A 68 -3.44 -4.31 3.54
CA VAL A 68 -3.00 -2.91 3.50
C VAL A 68 -3.44 -2.20 4.78
N GLU A 69 -2.74 -1.14 5.17
CA GLU A 69 -2.96 -0.42 6.43
C GLU A 69 -3.27 1.07 6.17
N PRO A 70 -4.42 1.41 5.56
CA PRO A 70 -4.77 2.79 5.26
C PRO A 70 -5.08 3.57 6.54
N GLY A 71 -4.16 4.44 6.96
CA GLY A 71 -4.41 5.44 8.01
C GLY A 71 -4.92 6.75 7.42
N ARG A 72 -3.97 7.60 7.04
CA ARG A 72 -4.21 8.95 6.49
C ARG A 72 -5.20 8.95 5.32
N TRP A 73 -5.10 7.98 4.42
CA TRP A 73 -6.01 7.87 3.28
C TRP A 73 -7.48 7.79 3.68
N LEU A 74 -7.77 7.09 4.78
CA LEU A 74 -9.13 6.89 5.26
C LEU A 74 -9.67 8.12 6.00
N ILE A 75 -8.87 8.73 6.87
CA ILE A 75 -9.36 9.72 7.85
C ILE A 75 -9.06 11.18 7.50
N ALA A 76 -8.12 11.46 6.60
CA ALA A 76 -7.59 12.82 6.47
C ALA A 76 -8.59 13.84 5.94
N ASN A 77 -9.53 13.43 5.09
CA ASN A 77 -10.58 14.31 4.56
C ASN A 77 -11.88 14.29 5.40
N ALA A 78 -11.91 13.52 6.49
CA ALA A 78 -13.09 13.43 7.34
C ALA A 78 -13.20 14.60 8.33
N MET A 79 -12.10 15.35 8.55
CA MET A 79 -12.05 16.44 9.53
C MET A 79 -11.34 17.67 8.97
N VAL A 80 -11.69 18.82 9.55
CA VAL A 80 -11.01 20.09 9.33
C VAL A 80 -10.68 20.70 10.67
N THR A 81 -9.62 21.49 10.73
CA THR A 81 -9.31 22.29 11.93
C THR A 81 -9.78 23.72 11.72
N LEU A 82 -10.76 24.15 12.52
CA LEU A 82 -11.28 25.51 12.51
C LEU A 82 -10.48 26.39 13.47
N TYR A 83 -10.09 27.58 13.01
CA TYR A 83 -9.36 28.55 13.81
C TYR A 83 -10.07 29.90 13.80
N THR A 84 -9.88 30.67 14.88
CA THR A 84 -10.24 32.09 14.96
C THR A 84 -8.98 32.93 14.79
N VAL A 85 -8.98 33.87 13.83
CA VAL A 85 -7.85 34.79 13.63
C VAL A 85 -7.78 35.76 14.81
N GLY A 86 -6.62 35.80 15.49
CA GLY A 86 -6.40 36.68 16.65
C GLY A 86 -5.84 38.03 16.27
N THR A 87 -4.59 38.07 15.82
CA THR A 87 -3.91 39.31 15.41
C THR A 87 -3.43 39.18 13.96
N VAL A 88 -3.71 40.20 13.15
CA VAL A 88 -3.14 40.38 11.81
C VAL A 88 -2.19 41.57 11.90
N LYS A 89 -0.96 41.40 11.41
CA LYS A 89 0.06 42.45 11.35
C LYS A 89 0.34 42.80 9.91
#